data_AF-A0A2T5XRN5-F1
#
_entry.id   AF-A0A2T5XRN5-F1
#
_cell.length_a   1.000
_cell.length_b   1.000
_cell.length_c   1.000
_cell.angle_alpha   90.00
_cell.angle_beta   90.00
_cell.angle_gamma   90.00
#
_symmetry.space_group_name_H-M   'P 1'
#
loop_
_entity.id
_entity.type
_entity.pdbx_description
1 polymer ?
#
loop_
_entity_poly.entity_id
_entity_poly.type
_entity_poly.pdbx_seq_one_letter_code
_entity_poly.pdbx_strand_id
1 'polypeptide(L)'
;MLFKDTITKEKLLKYYVKNQTNALYKQGIQELKDKCFEIMAFVCDGRKWFLQSFENIPVQMCQFLQKQIVVRYLTKKPKLQAGQELMKVIDLLTKTDKESFERALGL
;
A
#
# COMPACT_ATOMS: atom_id res chain seq x y z
N MET A 1 -8.39 -4.26 -11.92
CA MET A 1 -7.14 -4.53 -11.18
C MET A 1 -5.97 -4.15 -12.08
N LEU A 2 -4.96 -3.46 -11.55
CA LEU A 2 -3.84 -2.93 -12.33
C LEU A 2 -2.53 -3.25 -11.63
N PHE A 3 -1.58 -3.81 -12.37
CA PHE A 3 -0.18 -3.92 -11.99
C PHE A 3 0.58 -2.85 -12.73
N LYS A 4 1.35 -2.06 -11.99
CA LYS A 4 2.08 -0.92 -12.49
C LYS A 4 3.50 -1.00 -11.96
N ASP A 5 4.48 -0.80 -12.82
CA ASP A 5 5.85 -0.68 -12.37
C ASP A 5 6.04 0.63 -11.60
N THR A 6 6.78 0.56 -10.50
CA THR A 6 7.01 1.74 -9.66
C THR A 6 8.11 2.65 -10.21
N ILE A 7 9.03 2.14 -11.03
CA ILE A 7 10.17 2.91 -11.53
C ILE A 7 9.79 3.61 -12.84
N THR A 8 9.45 2.84 -13.87
CA THR A 8 9.09 3.33 -15.22
C THR A 8 7.68 3.93 -15.28
N LYS A 9 6.84 3.63 -14.28
CA LYS A 9 5.41 4.00 -14.23
C LYS A 9 4.57 3.33 -15.32
N GLU A 10 5.08 2.32 -15.99
CA GLU A 10 4.35 1.59 -17.02
C GLU A 10 3.24 0.71 -16.42
N LYS A 11 2.16 0.55 -17.20
CA LYS A 11 1.04 -0.33 -16.86
C LYS A 11 1.37 -1.72 -17.39
N LEU A 12 1.92 -2.58 -16.54
CA LEU A 12 2.38 -3.92 -16.92
C LEU A 12 1.23 -4.87 -17.27
N LEU A 13 0.15 -4.82 -16.48
CA LEU A 13 -0.97 -5.75 -16.62
C LEU A 13 -2.26 -5.16 -16.10
N LYS A 14 -3.36 -5.35 -16.82
CA LYS A 14 -4.70 -4.86 -16.43
C LYS A 14 -5.75 -5.96 -16.57
N TYR A 15 -6.64 -6.02 -15.59
CA TYR A 15 -7.83 -6.86 -15.63
C TYR A 15 -9.08 -6.04 -15.36
N TYR A 16 -10.08 -6.19 -16.20
CA TYR A 16 -11.44 -5.71 -15.92
C TYR A 16 -12.16 -6.79 -15.14
N VAL A 17 -12.46 -6.51 -13.88
CA VAL A 17 -12.99 -7.49 -12.93
C VAL A 17 -14.13 -6.86 -12.15
N LYS A 18 -15.22 -7.62 -11.96
CA LYS A 18 -16.34 -7.19 -11.12
C LYS A 18 -15.92 -7.15 -9.66
N ASN A 19 -15.23 -8.20 -9.20
CA ASN A 19 -14.68 -8.32 -7.86
C ASN A 19 -13.19 -8.68 -7.96
N GLN A 20 -12.36 -8.04 -7.14
CA GLN A 20 -10.96 -8.41 -7.01
C GLN A 20 -10.82 -9.56 -6.02
N THR A 21 -10.28 -10.69 -6.46
CA THR A 21 -10.08 -11.91 -5.66
C THR A 21 -8.60 -12.25 -5.56
N ASN A 22 -8.22 -13.02 -4.53
CA ASN A 22 -6.83 -13.43 -4.33
C ASN A 22 -6.32 -14.33 -5.49
N ALA A 23 -7.22 -15.13 -6.08
CA ALA A 23 -6.89 -15.94 -7.24
C ALA A 23 -6.42 -15.08 -8.43
N LEU A 24 -7.12 -13.97 -8.69
CA LEU A 24 -6.75 -13.04 -9.77
C LEU A 24 -5.39 -12.40 -9.54
N TYR A 25 -5.04 -12.12 -8.28
CA TYR A 25 -3.71 -11.62 -7.95
C TYR A 25 -2.62 -12.66 -8.22
N LYS A 26 -2.81 -13.90 -7.76
CA LYS A 26 -1.86 -15.00 -8.01
C LYS A 26 -1.67 -15.24 -9.51
N GLN A 27 -2.77 -15.20 -10.26
CA GLN A 27 -2.75 -15.29 -11.72
C GLN A 27 -1.92 -14.15 -12.34
N GLY A 28 -2.19 -12.89 -11.98
CA GLY A 28 -1.44 -11.76 -12.52
C GLY A 28 0.04 -11.78 -12.19
N ILE A 29 0.40 -12.25 -11.00
CA ILE A 29 1.78 -12.42 -10.58
C ILE A 29 2.47 -13.50 -11.41
N GLN A 30 1.79 -14.63 -11.65
CA GLN A 30 2.34 -15.68 -12.50
C GLN A 30 2.54 -15.19 -13.94
N GLU A 31 1.57 -14.47 -14.50
CA GLU A 31 1.67 -13.91 -15.86
C GLU A 31 2.84 -12.93 -15.99
N LEU A 32 3.14 -12.14 -14.96
CA LEU A 32 4.32 -11.27 -14.95
C LEU A 32 5.61 -12.09 -14.89
N LYS A 33 5.67 -13.15 -14.08
CA LYS A 33 6.85 -14.05 -14.04
C LYS A 33 7.08 -14.76 -15.37
N ASP A 34 6.01 -15.20 -16.04
CA ASP A 34 6.08 -15.85 -17.35
C ASP A 34 6.57 -14.88 -18.44
N LYS A 35 6.37 -13.58 -18.25
CA LYS A 35 6.93 -12.50 -19.07
C LYS A 35 8.35 -12.09 -18.65
N CYS A 36 9.02 -12.91 -17.84
CA CYS A 36 10.37 -12.69 -17.32
C CYS A 36 10.53 -11.46 -16.42
N PHE A 37 9.47 -10.99 -15.77
CA PHE A 37 9.61 -9.96 -14.73
C PHE A 37 10.09 -10.56 -13.42
N GLU A 38 11.12 -9.96 -12.84
CA GLU A 38 11.51 -10.20 -11.45
C GLU A 38 10.70 -9.30 -10.52
N ILE A 39 10.03 -9.90 -9.53
CA ILE A 39 9.17 -9.16 -8.61
C ILE A 39 9.89 -8.98 -7.29
N MET A 40 10.36 -7.76 -7.04
CA MET A 40 11.11 -7.41 -5.82
C MET A 40 10.20 -7.17 -4.61
N ALA A 41 9.06 -6.52 -4.82
CA ALA A 41 8.12 -6.18 -3.76
C ALA A 41 6.73 -5.84 -4.33
N PHE A 42 5.73 -5.84 -3.46
CA PHE A 42 4.38 -5.39 -3.78
C PHE A 42 3.95 -4.20 -2.92
N VAL A 43 3.26 -3.24 -3.54
CA VAL A 43 2.52 -2.19 -2.84
C VAL A 43 1.04 -2.31 -3.18
N CYS A 44 0.19 -2.55 -2.17
CA CYS A 44 -1.24 -2.84 -2.39
C CYS A 44 -2.17 -2.06 -1.46
N ASP A 45 -3.49 -2.25 -1.62
CA ASP A 45 -4.54 -1.50 -0.94
C ASP A 45 -4.79 -1.88 0.53
N GLY A 46 -4.02 -2.81 1.10
CA GLY A 46 -4.14 -3.21 2.51
C GLY A 46 -5.04 -4.42 2.76
N ARG A 47 -5.30 -5.23 1.74
CA ARG A 47 -6.02 -6.51 1.89
C ARG A 47 -5.21 -7.47 2.76
N LYS A 48 -5.64 -7.64 4.02
CA LYS A 48 -4.96 -8.42 5.06
C LYS A 48 -4.43 -9.78 4.59
N TRP A 49 -5.25 -10.56 3.87
CA TRP A 49 -4.86 -11.87 3.35
C TRP A 49 -3.82 -11.83 2.22
N PHE A 50 -3.85 -10.79 1.39
CA PHE A 50 -2.86 -10.63 0.33
C PHE A 50 -1.48 -10.31 0.91
N LEU A 51 -1.42 -9.48 1.97
CA LEU A 51 -0.19 -9.15 2.69
C LEU A 51 0.52 -10.39 3.27
N GLN A 52 -0.25 -11.45 3.59
CA GLN A 52 0.25 -12.69 4.19
C GLN A 52 0.50 -13.80 3.17
N SER A 53 0.15 -13.60 1.88
CA SER A 53 0.16 -14.66 0.87
C SER A 53 1.52 -14.87 0.18
N PHE A 54 2.53 -14.03 0.47
CA PHE A 54 3.84 -14.05 -0.19
C PHE A 54 4.95 -14.11 0.85
N GLU A 55 5.40 -15.31 1.19
CA GLU A 55 6.41 -15.51 2.24
C GLU A 55 7.78 -14.92 1.86
N ASN A 56 8.12 -14.92 0.56
CA ASN A 56 9.45 -14.53 0.07
C ASN A 56 9.50 -13.18 -0.64
N ILE A 57 8.37 -12.48 -0.78
CA ILE A 57 8.31 -11.19 -1.47
C ILE A 57 7.76 -10.16 -0.49
N PRO A 58 8.53 -9.11 -0.14
CA PRO A 58 8.05 -8.03 0.70
C PRO A 58 6.74 -7.43 0.17
N VAL A 59 5.73 -7.33 1.03
CA VAL A 59 4.47 -6.67 0.72
C VAL A 59 4.25 -5.50 1.67
N GLN A 60 3.95 -4.33 1.10
CA GLN A 60 3.62 -3.13 1.85
C GLN A 60 2.22 -2.65 1.49
N MET A 61 1.47 -2.19 2.49
CA MET A 61 0.25 -1.42 2.23
C MET A 61 0.62 -0.02 1.71
N CYS A 62 -0.05 0.44 0.67
CA CYS A 62 0.16 1.75 0.07
C CYS A 62 -0.05 2.87 1.10
N GLN A 63 0.99 3.66 1.36
CA GLN A 63 0.97 4.76 2.32
C GLN A 63 -0.10 5.82 1.99
N PHE A 64 -0.41 6.02 0.70
CA PHE A 64 -1.52 6.88 0.31
C PHE A 64 -2.86 6.36 0.86
N LEU A 65 -3.13 5.06 0.72
CA LEU A 65 -4.36 4.45 1.23
C LEU A 65 -4.36 4.40 2.76
N GLN A 66 -3.21 4.15 3.41
CA GLN A 66 -3.08 4.26 4.86
C GLN A 66 -3.49 5.66 5.35
N LYS A 67 -2.98 6.72 4.70
CA LYS A 67 -3.36 8.10 5.01
C LYS A 67 -4.85 8.36 4.79
N GLN A 68 -5.44 7.83 3.70
CA GLN A 68 -6.89 7.96 3.46
C GLN A 68 -7.73 7.27 4.55
N ILE A 69 -7.27 6.15 5.10
CA ILE A 69 -7.93 5.48 6.22
C ILE A 69 -7.95 6.39 7.45
N VAL A 70 -6.81 6.97 7.82
CA VAL A 70 -6.76 7.89 8.98
C VAL A 70 -7.67 9.09 8.75
N VAL A 71 -7.59 9.72 7.58
CA VAL A 71 -8.44 10.86 7.22
C VAL A 71 -9.93 10.51 7.27
N ARG A 72 -10.32 9.28 6.91
CA ARG A 72 -11.72 8.82 6.98
C ARG A 72 -12.25 8.80 8.41
N TYR A 73 -11.43 8.38 9.39
CA TYR A 73 -11.83 8.33 10.79
C TYR A 73 -11.66 9.65 11.54
N LEU A 74 -10.75 10.52 11.08
CA LEU A 74 -10.43 11.77 11.78
C LEU A 74 -11.09 13.01 11.15
N THR A 75 -11.12 13.12 9.82
CA THR A 75 -11.27 14.31 8.96
C THR A 75 -9.96 14.98 8.54
N LYS A 76 -9.96 15.67 7.38
CA LYS A 76 -8.80 16.43 6.85
C LYS A 76 -8.44 17.65 7.68
N LYS A 77 -9.41 18.22 8.42
CA LYS A 77 -9.25 19.43 9.23
C LYS A 77 -9.78 19.18 10.64
N PRO A 78 -9.09 18.36 11.45
CA PRO A 78 -9.53 18.06 12.81
C PRO A 78 -9.52 19.33 13.67
N LYS A 79 -10.58 19.53 14.46
CA LYS A 79 -10.68 20.65 15.40
C LYS A 79 -9.95 20.38 16.71
N LEU A 80 -9.92 19.12 17.14
CA LEU A 80 -9.25 18.70 18.37
C LEU A 80 -7.73 18.72 18.17
N GLN A 81 -7.00 19.21 19.17
CA GLN A 81 -5.54 19.29 19.16
C GLN A 81 -4.88 17.93 18.90
N ALA A 82 -5.31 16.89 19.61
CA ALA A 82 -4.79 15.53 19.42
C ALA A 82 -4.97 15.04 17.96
N GLY A 83 -6.07 15.42 17.30
CA GLY A 83 -6.26 15.10 15.89
C GLY A 83 -5.32 15.87 14.97
N GLN A 84 -5.04 17.14 15.27
CA GLN A 84 -4.07 17.94 14.52
C GLN A 84 -2.66 17.39 14.68
N GLU A 85 -2.29 16.98 15.88
CA GLU A 85 -1.01 16.33 16.17
C GLU A 85 -0.86 15.01 15.42
N LEU A 86 -1.87 14.14 15.46
CA LEU A 86 -1.87 12.91 14.68
C LEU A 86 -1.74 13.18 13.18
N MET A 87 -2.45 14.18 12.63
CA MET A 87 -2.32 14.54 11.22
C MET A 87 -0.89 14.98 10.85
N LYS A 88 -0.20 15.73 11.72
CA LYS A 88 1.22 16.08 11.52
C LYS A 88 2.09 14.83 11.44
N VAL A 89 1.85 13.84 12.29
CA VAL A 89 2.58 12.56 12.25
C VAL A 89 2.27 11.81 10.96
N ILE A 90 1.00 11.67 10.58
CA ILE A 90 0.60 10.99 9.33
C ILE A 90 1.17 11.66 8.08
N ASP A 91 1.36 12.98 8.09
CA ASP A 91 2.01 13.70 6.99
C ASP A 91 3.49 13.33 6.82
N LEU A 92 4.13 12.74 7.83
CA LEU A 92 5.49 12.20 7.76
C LEU A 92 5.55 10.79 7.16
N LEU A 93 4.43 10.06 7.07
CA LEU A 93 4.40 8.64 6.65
C LEU A 93 5.10 8.38 5.31
N THR A 94 5.01 9.31 4.36
CA THR A 94 5.63 9.19 3.02
C THR A 94 7.02 9.82 2.94
N LYS A 95 7.56 10.34 4.05
CA LYS A 95 8.78 11.16 4.10
C LYS A 95 9.82 10.62 5.08
N THR A 96 9.50 9.53 5.77
CA THR A 96 10.33 9.02 6.86
C THR A 96 10.39 7.50 6.80
N ASP A 97 11.39 6.93 7.45
CA ASP A 97 11.55 5.49 7.60
C ASP A 97 10.64 4.93 8.71
N LYS A 98 10.60 3.60 8.84
CA LYS A 98 9.75 2.92 9.82
C LYS A 98 10.06 3.38 11.25
N GLU A 99 11.32 3.42 11.65
CA GLU A 99 11.73 3.67 13.03
C GLU A 99 11.42 5.11 13.44
N SER A 100 11.77 6.06 12.57
CA SER A 100 11.46 7.47 12.77
C SER A 100 9.95 7.73 12.84
N PHE A 101 9.15 7.02 12.04
CA PHE A 101 7.70 7.10 12.08
C PHE A 101 7.11 6.53 13.38
N GLU A 102 7.58 5.37 13.82
CA GLU A 102 7.14 4.71 15.05
C GLU A 102 7.45 5.59 16.27
N ARG A 103 8.65 6.16 16.35
CA ARG A 103 9.00 7.13 17.40
C ARG A 103 8.10 8.35 17.40
N ALA A 104 7.75 8.90 16.22
CA ALA A 104 6.84 10.03 16.12
C ALA A 104 5.40 9.70 16.56
N LEU A 105 5.00 8.42 16.48
CA LEU A 105 3.75 7.90 17.03
C LEU A 105 3.83 7.58 18.54
N GLY A 106 5.03 7.59 19.14
CA GLY A 106 5.26 7.18 20.52
C GLY A 106 5.29 5.66 20.71
N LEU A 107 5.68 4.91 19.67
CA LEU A 107 5.86 3.45 19.68
C LEU A 107 7.35 3.06 19.77
#